data_AF-A0A349B4F1-F1
#
_entry.id   AF-A0A349B4F1-F1
#
_cell.length_a   1.000
_cell.length_b   1.000
_cell.length_c   1.000
_cell.angle_alpha   90.00
_cell.angle_beta   90.00
_cell.angle_gamma   90.00
#
_symmetry.space_group_name_H-M   'P 1'
#
loop_
_entity.id
_entity.type
_entity.pdbx_description
1 polymer ?
#
loop_
_entity_poly.entity_id
_entity_poly.type
_entity_poly.pdbx_seq_one_letter_code
_entity_poly.pdbx_strand_id
1 'polypeptide(L)' 'MSTDAAELSSIQGTLEELSQRVAAIADRRDSDPDDPISPGLFEVERSLRNAVRRLDRLRGSL' A
#
# COMPACT_ATOMS: atom_id res chain seq x y z
N MET A 1 11.87 23.17 1.46
CA MET A 1 10.61 22.86 2.18
C MET A 1 9.47 22.46 1.23
N SER A 2 9.29 23.08 0.06
CA SER A 2 8.26 22.64 -0.93
C SER A 2 8.58 21.31 -1.65
N THR A 3 9.86 20.92 -1.74
CA THR A 3 10.28 19.70 -2.47
C THR A 3 9.90 18.43 -1.72
N ASP A 4 10.17 18.36 -0.42
CA ASP A 4 9.89 17.19 0.42
C ASP A 4 8.39 16.87 0.45
N ALA A 5 7.52 17.89 0.58
CA ALA A 5 6.07 17.69 0.57
C ALA A 5 5.57 17.11 -0.77
N ALA A 6 6.12 17.60 -1.89
CA ALA A 6 5.79 17.09 -3.23
C ALA A 6 6.31 15.66 -3.43
N GLU A 7 7.53 15.37 -2.99
CA GLU A 7 8.14 14.04 -3.07
C GLU A 7 7.36 13.02 -2.23
N LEU A 8 6.99 13.37 -0.98
CA LEU A 8 6.16 12.51 -0.14
C LEU A 8 4.75 12.30 -0.73
N SER A 9 4.18 13.29 -1.42
CA SER A 9 2.93 13.12 -2.14
C SER A 9 3.05 12.14 -3.31
N SER A 10 4.16 12.20 -4.05
CA SER A 10 4.46 11.25 -5.14
C SER A 10 4.65 9.82 -4.61
N ILE A 11 5.41 9.68 -3.52
CA ILE A 11 5.61 8.39 -2.84
C ILE A 11 4.28 7.82 -2.36
N GLN A 12 3.41 8.65 -1.75
CA GLN A 12 2.08 8.20 -1.32
C GLN A 12 1.26 7.64 -2.48
N GLY A 13 1.18 8.36 -3.60
CA GLY A 13 0.44 7.88 -4.78
C GLY A 13 0.98 6.55 -5.30
N THR A 14 2.31 6.38 -5.30
CA THR A 14 2.96 5.12 -5.68
C THR A 14 2.59 3.98 -4.73
N LEU A 15 2.58 4.23 -3.41
CA LEU A 15 2.18 3.22 -2.41
C LEU A 15 0.70 2.82 -2.54
N GLU A 16 -0.17 3.77 -2.88
CA GLU A 16 -1.59 3.51 -3.14
C GLU A 16 -1.77 2.63 -4.39
N GLU A 17 -1.08 2.93 -5.48
CA GLU A 17 -1.11 2.11 -6.70
C GLU A 17 -0.61 0.68 -6.41
N LEU A 18 0.51 0.54 -5.72
CA LEU A 18 1.06 -0.76 -5.35
C LEU A 18 0.09 -1.53 -4.44
N SER A 19 -0.54 -0.86 -3.48
CA SER A 19 -1.55 -1.48 -2.60
C SER A 19 -2.73 -2.03 -3.40
N GLN A 20 -3.25 -1.27 -4.36
CA GLN A 20 -4.35 -1.71 -5.24
C GLN A 20 -3.94 -2.91 -6.10
N ARG A 21 -2.72 -2.88 -6.65
CA ARG A 21 -2.19 -3.97 -7.48
C ARG A 21 -2.00 -5.26 -6.69
N VAL A 22 -1.50 -5.18 -5.46
CA VAL A 22 -1.36 -6.34 -4.55
C VAL A 22 -2.74 -6.87 -4.16
N ALA A 23 -3.69 -6.00 -3.79
CA ALA A 23 -5.07 -6.40 -3.48
C ALA A 23 -5.70 -7.17 -4.65
N ALA A 24 -5.59 -6.64 -5.87
CA ALA A 24 -6.13 -7.29 -7.05
C ALA A 24 -5.49 -8.67 -7.34
N ILE A 25 -4.23 -8.89 -6.98
CA ILE A 25 -3.60 -10.21 -7.08
C ILE A 25 -4.12 -11.12 -5.97
N ALA A 26 -4.23 -10.62 -4.74
CA ALA A 26 -4.76 -11.36 -3.61
C ALA A 26 -6.20 -11.83 -3.89
N ASP A 27 -7.09 -10.94 -4.35
CA ASP A 27 -8.49 -11.25 -4.68
C ASP A 27 -8.60 -12.32 -5.78
N ARG A 28 -7.74 -12.28 -6.80
CA ARG A 28 -7.72 -13.31 -7.86
C ARG A 28 -7.24 -14.67 -7.36
N ARG A 29 -6.47 -14.70 -6.28
CA ARG A 29 -5.89 -15.91 -5.70
C ARG A 29 -6.75 -16.48 -4.58
N ASP A 30 -7.57 -15.65 -3.95
CA ASP A 30 -8.54 -16.03 -2.92
C ASP A 30 -9.60 -17.05 -3.40
N SER A 31 -9.77 -17.22 -4.71
CA SER A 31 -10.60 -18.27 -5.28
C SER A 31 -10.08 -19.69 -5.01
N ASP A 32 -8.80 -19.84 -4.70
CA ASP A 32 -8.17 -21.09 -4.28
C ASP A 32 -7.85 -21.02 -2.77
N PRO A 33 -8.63 -21.70 -1.91
CA PRO A 33 -8.42 -21.66 -0.46
C PRO A 33 -7.11 -22.31 -0.01
N ASP A 34 -6.48 -23.14 -0.86
CA ASP A 34 -5.21 -23.81 -0.58
C ASP A 34 -4.01 -23.02 -1.16
N ASP A 35 -4.24 -21.82 -1.69
CA ASP A 35 -3.18 -20.98 -2.26
C ASP A 35 -2.19 -20.52 -1.17
N PRO A 36 -0.93 -21.02 -1.20
CA PRO A 36 0.01 -20.81 -0.11
C PRO A 36 0.51 -19.37 -0.01
N ILE A 37 0.30 -18.53 -1.03
CA ILE A 37 0.77 -17.13 -1.02
C ILE A 37 -0.35 -16.11 -0.79
N SER A 38 -1.62 -16.51 -0.86
CA SER A 38 -2.76 -15.60 -0.66
C SER A 38 -2.70 -14.86 0.69
N PRO A 39 -2.45 -15.53 1.85
CA PRO A 39 -2.31 -14.85 3.13
C PRO A 39 -1.18 -13.80 3.14
N GLY A 40 -0.04 -14.14 2.54
CA GLY A 40 1.12 -13.24 2.45
C GLY A 40 0.83 -12.00 1.60
N LEU A 41 0.03 -12.11 0.55
CA LEU A 41 -0.38 -10.96 -0.26
C LEU A 41 -1.29 -10.01 0.51
N PHE A 42 -2.23 -10.53 1.31
CA PHE A 42 -3.05 -9.69 2.20
C PHE A 42 -2.23 -9.01 3.30
N GLU A 43 -1.20 -9.67 3.83
CA GLU A 43 -0.28 -9.06 4.78
C GLU A 43 0.53 -7.89 4.16
N VAL A 44 1.02 -8.08 2.93
CA VAL A 44 1.71 -7.03 2.17
C VAL A 44 0.76 -5.86 1.90
N GLU A 45 -0.47 -6.14 1.44
CA GLU A 45 -1.50 -5.13 1.20
C GLU A 45 -1.80 -4.29 2.45
N ARG A 46 -1.97 -4.95 3.60
CA ARG A 46 -2.18 -4.30 4.88
C ARG A 46 -0.99 -3.43 5.29
N SER A 47 0.24 -3.90 5.04
CA SER A 47 1.47 -3.17 5.32
C SER A 47 1.58 -1.90 4.46
N LEU A 48 1.24 -1.98 3.18
CA LEU A 48 1.21 -0.83 2.27
C LEU A 48 0.16 0.20 2.70
N ARG A 49 -1.06 -0.22 3.04
CA ARG A 49 -2.10 0.68 3.59
C ARG A 49 -1.66 1.37 4.87
N ASN A 50 -0.96 0.65 5.76
CA ASN A 50 -0.42 1.24 6.97
C ASN A 50 0.67 2.27 6.68
N ALA A 51 1.53 2.01 5.69
CA ALA A 51 2.53 2.97 5.24
C ALA A 51 1.88 4.26 4.70
N VAL A 52 0.85 4.14 3.84
CA VAL A 52 0.07 5.28 3.33
C VAL A 52 -0.50 6.12 4.49
N ARG A 53 -1.19 5.48 5.45
CA ARG A 53 -1.76 6.18 6.62
C ARG A 53 -0.70 6.83 7.52
N ARG A 54 0.51 6.26 7.59
CA ARG A 54 1.61 6.83 8.38
C ARG A 54 2.21 8.03 7.66
N LEU A 55 2.38 7.94 6.36
CA LEU A 55 2.89 9.01 5.51
C LEU A 55 1.95 10.22 5.50
N ASP A 56 0.65 9.99 5.39
CA ASP A 56 -0.36 11.06 5.44
C ASP A 56 -0.31 11.86 6.76
N ARG A 57 -0.20 11.15 7.90
CA ARG A 57 -0.02 11.78 9.22
C ARG A 57 1.26 12.61 9.32
N LEU A 58 2.37 12.11 8.79
CA LEU A 58 3.65 12.82 8.81
C LEU A 58 3.61 14.06 7.90
N ARG A 59 2.96 13.97 6.74
CA ARG A 59 2.80 15.11 5.84
C ARG A 59 1.93 16.21 6.43
N GLY A 60 0.92 15.86 7.23
CA GLY A 60 0.12 16.83 8.00
C GLY A 60 0.90 17.56 9.10
N SER A 61 2.14 17.14 9.39
CA SER A 61 3.04 17.78 10.36
C SER A 61 4.16 18.61 9.73
N LEU A 62 4.24 18.67 8.39
CA LEU A 62 5.14 19.54 7.63
C LEU A 62 4.51 20.93 7.42
#